data_AF-A0A2H3JQ67-F1
#
_entry.id   AF-A0A2H3JQ67-F1
#
_cell.length_a   1.000
_cell.length_b   1.000
_cell.length_c   1.000
_cell.angle_alpha   90.00
_cell.angle_beta   90.00
_cell.angle_gamma   90.00
#
_symmetry.space_group_name_H-M   'P 1'
#
loop_
_entity.id
_entity.type
_entity.pdbx_description
1 polymer ?
#
loop_
_entity_poly.entity_id
_entity_poly.type
_entity_poly.pdbx_seq_one_letter_code
_entity_poly.pdbx_strand_id
1 'polypeptide(L)'
;MCGHLITCIRYSCAHQYPDGRHWLDCSRKSCRLSQVHNKMPHNCAAECTEIIFPDQHIVLPADVHSEQCDACLGIPPANVINRVQRGGHGY
;
A
#
# COMPACT_ATOMS: atom_id res chain seq x y z
N MET A 1 11.83 -7.46 7.43
CA MET A 1 10.64 -6.80 7.99
C MET A 1 9.65 -6.62 6.86
N CYS A 2 8.40 -7.00 7.06
CA CYS A 2 7.36 -6.90 6.04
C CYS A 2 6.49 -5.65 6.31
N GLY A 3 5.70 -5.19 5.36
CA GLY A 3 4.84 -4.02 5.56
C GLY A 3 4.15 -3.57 4.29
N HIS A 4 3.48 -2.41 4.33
CA HIS A 4 2.88 -1.84 3.14
C HIS A 4 3.60 -0.56 2.69
N LEU A 5 3.70 -0.43 1.37
CA LEU A 5 4.02 0.80 0.67
C LEU A 5 2.74 1.36 0.09
N ILE A 6 2.38 2.57 0.49
CA ILE A 6 1.23 3.31 0.01
C ILE A 6 1.71 4.34 -1.00
N THR A 7 1.33 4.19 -2.26
CA THR A 7 1.56 5.23 -3.26
C THR A 7 0.48 6.29 -3.12
N CYS A 8 0.89 7.54 -3.22
CA CYS A 8 0.02 8.69 -3.07
C CYS A 8 0.13 9.59 -4.30
N ILE A 9 -1.03 10.05 -4.77
CA ILE A 9 -1.10 11.16 -5.71
C ILE A 9 -0.93 12.46 -4.93
N ARG A 10 -0.13 13.40 -5.45
CA ARG A 10 0.03 14.74 -4.89
C ARG A 10 -0.43 15.80 -5.87
N TYR A 11 -1.30 16.68 -5.40
CA TYR A 11 -1.80 17.82 -6.18
C TYR A 11 -0.99 19.10 -5.93
N SER A 12 -1.18 20.12 -6.77
CA SER A 12 -0.50 21.41 -6.62
C SER A 12 -0.89 22.17 -5.34
N CYS A 13 -2.07 21.87 -4.78
CA CYS A 13 -2.51 22.33 -3.47
C CYS A 13 -1.84 21.60 -2.27
N ALA A 14 -0.81 20.79 -2.53
CA ALA A 14 -0.06 19.97 -1.57
C ALA A 14 -0.84 18.86 -0.86
N HIS A 15 -2.14 18.69 -1.15
CA HIS A 15 -2.90 17.54 -0.69
C HIS A 15 -2.40 16.24 -1.33
N GLN A 16 -2.33 15.19 -0.51
CA GLN A 16 -1.95 13.85 -0.93
C GLN A 16 -3.10 12.89 -0.67
N TYR A 17 -3.37 12.02 -1.63
CA TYR A 17 -4.40 11.00 -1.53
C TYR A 17 -3.81 9.63 -1.84
N PRO A 18 -4.09 8.60 -1.03
CA PRO A 18 -3.68 7.23 -1.35
C PRO A 18 -4.27 6.78 -2.68
N ASP A 19 -3.44 6.23 -3.54
CA ASP A 19 -3.83 5.71 -4.86
C ASP A 19 -3.58 4.20 -4.97
N GLY A 20 -2.51 3.69 -4.34
CA GLY A 20 -2.15 2.29 -4.34
C GLY A 20 -1.63 1.77 -3.01
N ARG A 21 -1.75 0.47 -2.81
CA ARG A 21 -1.22 -0.25 -1.65
C ARG A 21 -0.48 -1.50 -2.11
N HIS A 22 0.79 -1.60 -1.74
CA HIS A 22 1.67 -2.68 -2.15
C HIS A 22 2.25 -3.38 -0.92
N TRP A 23 2.13 -4.70 -0.86
CA TRP A 23 2.80 -5.49 0.16
C TRP A 23 4.29 -5.60 -0.16
N LEU A 24 5.13 -5.27 0.82
CA LEU A 24 6.57 -5.48 0.77
C LEU A 24 6.92 -6.67 1.65
N ASP A 25 7.37 -7.73 0.98
CA ASP A 25 7.85 -8.93 1.62
C ASP A 25 9.35 -8.83 1.92
N CYS A 26 9.79 -9.31 3.09
CA CYS A 26 11.20 -9.27 3.45
C CYS A 26 12.04 -10.42 2.89
N SER A 27 11.41 -11.39 2.25
CA SER A 27 12.03 -12.56 1.63
C SER A 27 12.92 -13.38 2.57
N ARG A 28 12.59 -13.43 3.87
CA ARG A 28 13.35 -14.19 4.87
C ARG A 28 12.62 -15.49 5.24
N LYS A 29 13.33 -16.62 5.17
CA LYS A 29 12.81 -17.94 5.58
C LYS A 29 12.41 -17.99 7.07
N SER A 30 13.11 -17.25 7.92
CA SER A 30 12.83 -17.13 9.36
C SER A 30 11.79 -16.04 9.69
N CYS A 31 11.10 -15.48 8.70
CA CYS A 31 10.00 -14.56 8.94
C CYS A 31 8.68 -15.28 8.70
N ARG A 32 7.80 -15.30 9.69
CA ARG A 32 6.49 -15.99 9.57
C ARG A 32 5.51 -15.30 8.62
N LEU A 33 5.74 -14.01 8.36
CA LEU A 33 4.92 -13.18 7.46
C LEU A 33 5.43 -13.22 6.02
N SER A 34 6.61 -13.80 5.78
CA SER A 34 7.22 -13.80 4.46
C SER A 34 6.63 -14.90 3.58
N GLN A 35 6.43 -14.61 2.30
CA GLN A 35 5.99 -15.62 1.32
C GLN A 35 6.99 -16.77 1.15
N VAL A 36 8.26 -16.55 1.49
CA VAL A 36 9.33 -17.57 1.44
C VAL A 36 9.64 -18.19 2.81
N HIS A 37 8.75 -18.00 3.78
CA HIS A 37 8.83 -18.66 5.09
C HIS A 37 9.09 -20.17 4.94
N ASN A 38 9.97 -20.71 5.80
CA ASN A 38 10.27 -22.13 5.79
C ASN A 38 9.00 -22.94 6.11
N LYS A 39 8.53 -23.76 5.16
CA LYS A 39 7.31 -24.57 5.32
C LYS A 39 7.53 -25.87 6.07
N MET A 40 8.78 -26.24 6.35
CA MET A 40 9.09 -27.42 7.17
C MET A 40 8.51 -27.26 8.58
N PRO A 41 8.05 -28.33 9.23
CA PRO A 41 7.56 -28.25 10.62
C PRO A 41 8.63 -27.68 11.55
N HIS A 42 8.29 -26.61 12.27
CA HIS A 42 9.15 -25.97 13.26
C HIS A 42 8.28 -25.14 14.22
N ASN A 43 8.86 -24.66 15.33
CA ASN A 43 8.13 -23.82 16.27
C ASN A 43 8.26 -22.35 15.90
N CYS A 44 7.30 -21.82 15.13
CA CYS A 44 7.31 -20.42 14.68
C CYS A 44 7.42 -19.40 15.82
N ALA A 45 6.86 -19.70 17.01
CA ALA A 45 6.91 -18.78 18.15
C ALA A 45 8.32 -18.65 18.75
N ALA A 46 9.15 -19.70 18.62
CA ALA A 46 10.52 -19.72 19.11
C ALA A 46 11.55 -19.35 18.04
N GLU A 47 11.30 -19.73 16.78
CA GLU A 47 12.31 -19.71 15.72
C GLU A 47 12.09 -18.60 14.68
N CYS A 48 10.88 -18.02 14.61
CA CYS A 48 10.55 -17.04 13.59
C CYS A 48 10.32 -15.62 14.12
N THR A 49 10.63 -14.67 13.24
CA THR A 49 10.43 -13.24 13.44
C THR A 49 9.18 -12.76 12.70
N GLU A 50 8.60 -11.66 13.17
CA GLU A 50 7.39 -11.09 12.58
C GLU A 50 7.36 -9.57 12.61
N ILE A 51 8.48 -8.94 12.31
CA ILE A 51 8.59 -7.49 12.42
C ILE A 51 7.87 -6.85 11.23
N ILE A 52 6.79 -6.11 11.53
CA ILE A 52 6.03 -5.30 10.60
C ILE A 52 6.51 -3.84 10.69
N PHE A 53 6.87 -3.24 9.56
CA PHE A 53 7.12 -1.80 9.51
C PHE A 53 5.82 -1.01 9.39
N PRO A 54 5.76 0.21 9.95
CA PRO A 54 4.66 1.13 9.69
C PRO A 54 4.49 1.35 8.19
N ASP A 55 3.24 1.54 7.77
CA ASP A 55 2.92 1.84 6.38
C ASP A 55 3.72 3.07 5.91
N GLN A 56 4.44 2.89 4.80
CA GLN A 56 5.28 3.94 4.22
C GLN A 56 4.51 4.64 3.11
N HIS A 57 4.43 5.96 3.15
CA HIS A 57 3.77 6.75 2.12
C HIS A 57 4.81 7.34 1.17
N ILE A 58 4.63 7.12 -0.13
CA ILE A 58 5.49 7.70 -1.17
C ILE A 58 4.65 8.37 -2.24
N VAL A 59 5.17 9.47 -2.78
CA VAL A 59 4.61 10.13 -3.98
C VAL A 59 5.56 9.82 -5.11
N LEU A 60 5.09 9.11 -6.13
CA LEU A 60 5.90 8.86 -7.32
C LEU A 60 5.90 10.11 -8.21
N PRO A 61 6.99 10.39 -8.95
CA PRO A 61 7.06 11.56 -9.81
C PRO A 61 5.95 11.62 -10.88
N ALA A 62 5.47 10.47 -11.34
CA ALA A 62 4.37 10.37 -12.30
C ALA A 62 3.00 10.75 -11.70
N ASP A 63 2.86 10.68 -10.38
CA ASP A 63 1.62 10.93 -9.64
C ASP A 63 1.59 12.34 -9.02
N VAL A 64 2.39 13.26 -9.57
CA VAL A 64 2.37 14.68 -9.20
C VAL A 64 1.54 15.43 -10.23
N HIS A 65 0.40 15.92 -9.78
CA HIS A 65 -0.58 16.63 -10.58
C HIS A 65 -0.42 18.15 -10.42
N SER A 66 -0.52 18.88 -11.54
CA SER A 66 -0.41 20.35 -11.55
C SER A 66 -1.74 21.02 -11.22
N GLU A 67 -2.85 20.31 -11.36
CA GLU A 67 -4.18 20.74 -10.95
C GLU A 67 -4.36 20.72 -9.43
N GLN A 68 -5.34 21.49 -8.95
CA GLN A 68 -5.82 21.43 -7.57
C GLN A 68 -6.71 20.21 -7.38
N CYS A 69 -6.75 19.65 -6.16
CA CYS A 69 -7.67 18.57 -5.88
C CYS A 69 -9.14 19.05 -5.84
N ASP A 70 -10.06 18.12 -6.05
CA ASP A 70 -11.52 18.36 -6.01
C ASP A 70 -11.95 19.09 -4.73
N ALA A 71 -11.39 18.72 -3.58
CA ALA A 71 -11.71 19.34 -2.30
C ALA A 71 -11.34 20.85 -2.26
N CYS A 72 -10.18 21.22 -2.83
CA CYS A 72 -9.77 22.63 -2.93
C CYS A 72 -10.58 23.41 -3.96
N LEU A 73 -11.07 22.72 -5.00
CA LEU A 73 -11.96 23.29 -6.00
C LEU A 73 -13.41 23.40 -5.51
N GLY A 74 -13.72 22.91 -4.31
CA GLY A 74 -15.09 22.87 -3.77
C GLY A 74 -16.00 21.86 -4.48
N ILE A 75 -15.41 20.91 -5.21
CA ILE A 75 -16.14 19.83 -5.87
C ILE A 75 -16.39 18.75 -4.81
N PRO A 76 -17.66 18.44 -4.47
CA PRO A 76 -17.96 17.40 -3.53
C PRO A 76 -17.44 16.06 -4.07
N PRO A 77 -16.91 15.16 -3.22
CA PRO A 77 -16.54 13.84 -3.68
C PRO A 77 -17.77 13.21 -4.33
N ALA A 78 -17.62 12.76 -5.58
CA ALA A 78 -18.67 12.03 -6.27
C ALA A 78 -19.14 10.92 -5.32
N ASN A 79 -20.44 10.95 -5.00
CA ASN A 79 -21.09 10.05 -4.06
C ASN A 79 -20.49 8.63 -4.21
N VAL A 80 -19.91 8.10 -3.14
CA VAL A 80 -19.08 6.88 -3.14
C VAL A 80 -19.95 5.66 -3.45
N ILE A 81 -20.32 5.52 -4.71
CA ILE A 81 -20.95 4.33 -5.27
C ILE A 81 -20.05 3.95 -6.45
N ASN A 82 -19.14 3.01 -6.18
CA ASN A 82 -18.24 2.34 -7.15
C ASN A 82 -16.92 3.03 -7.56
N ARG A 83 -15.98 3.23 -6.64
CA ARG A 83 -14.52 3.26 -6.96
C ARG A 83 -13.76 2.01 -6.48
N VAL A 84 -14.45 0.89 -6.26
CA VAL A 84 -13.83 -0.41 -5.89
C VAL A 84 -13.70 -1.39 -7.06
N GLN A 85 -13.91 -0.97 -8.32
CA GLN A 85 -13.81 -1.88 -9.47
C GLN A 85 -12.83 -1.41 -10.55
N ARG A 86 -11.53 -1.39 -10.21
CA ARG A 86 -10.46 -1.67 -11.18
C ARG A 86 -9.41 -2.57 -10.52
N GLY A 87 -9.80 -3.81 -10.25
CA GLY A 87 -8.92 -4.85 -9.72
C GLY A 87 -9.40 -6.28 -10.00
N GLY A 88 -10.31 -6.46 -10.97
CA GLY A 88 -10.81 -7.78 -11.37
C GLY A 88 -10.42 -8.10 -12.80
N HIS A 89 -9.25 -8.72 -13.00
CA HIS A 89 -9.01 -9.60 -14.14
C HIS A 89 -8.84 -11.00 -13.57
N GLY A 90 -9.90 -11.79 -13.66
CA GLY A 90 -9.82 -13.24 -13.53
C GLY A 90 -9.38 -13.85 -14.85
N TYR A 91 -8.44 -14.78 -14.76
CA TYR A 91 -8.50 -16.12 -15.36
C TYR A 91 -7.77 -17.06 -14.41
#